data_AF-A0A953L2T4-F1
#
_entry.id   AF-A0A953L2T4-F1
#
_cell.length_a   1.000
_cell.length_b   1.000
_cell.length_c   1.000
_cell.angle_alpha   90.00
_cell.angle_beta   90.00
_cell.angle_gamma   90.00
#
_symmetry.space_group_name_H-M   'P 1'
#
loop_
_entity.id
_entity.type
_entity.pdbx_description
1 polymer ?
#
loop_
_entity_poly.entity_id
_entity_poly.type
_entity_poly.pdbx_seq_one_letter_code
_entity_poly.pdbx_strand_id
1 'polypeptide(L)'
;MKQVIGWTDAAPPFKTPLIERCEAALALPLKDQTVETMRLLLGQGIAIDMLLPGALDILELDILASGDLYEGDLLASCQRLPASYWREHPDHWVRLDSILRDFDQKVDQVNKERAGFMANNPFGAKL
;
A
#
# COMPACT_ATOMS: atom_id res chain seq x y z
N MET A 1 -11.57 23.37 -2.32
CA MET A 1 -12.70 22.47 -2.64
C MET A 1 -12.54 21.19 -1.82
N LYS A 2 -13.58 20.67 -1.17
CA LYS A 2 -13.55 19.33 -0.55
C LYS A 2 -13.80 18.32 -1.68
N GLN A 3 -12.74 17.71 -2.20
CA GLN A 3 -12.88 16.59 -3.13
C GLN A 3 -13.15 15.34 -2.28
N VAL A 4 -14.41 14.90 -2.32
CA VAL A 4 -14.87 13.63 -1.73
C VAL A 4 -14.86 12.57 -2.82
N ILE A 5 -14.52 11.35 -2.45
CA ILE A 5 -14.31 10.22 -3.38
C ILE A 5 -15.63 9.44 -3.58
N GLY A 6 -16.50 9.44 -2.57
CA GLY A 6 -17.75 8.65 -2.52
C GLY A 6 -19.04 9.33 -2.94
N TRP A 7 -20.12 8.54 -2.81
CA TRP A 7 -21.49 8.94 -3.08
C TRP A 7 -21.96 10.04 -2.13
N THR A 8 -22.67 11.03 -2.66
CA THR A 8 -23.23 12.10 -1.82
C THR A 8 -24.55 11.71 -1.14
N ASP A 9 -25.36 10.80 -1.69
CA ASP A 9 -26.78 10.65 -1.24
C ASP A 9 -27.46 9.26 -1.39
N ALA A 10 -26.78 8.13 -1.62
CA ALA A 10 -27.45 6.83 -1.75
C ALA A 10 -26.91 5.77 -0.78
N ALA A 11 -27.80 5.20 0.04
CA ALA A 11 -27.46 4.03 0.87
C ALA A 11 -27.22 2.80 -0.02
N PRO A 12 -26.19 1.98 0.25
CA PRO A 12 -25.83 0.84 -0.60
C PRO A 12 -26.92 -0.25 -0.60
N PRO A 13 -27.11 -0.96 -1.73
CA PRO A 13 -28.15 -1.98 -1.88
C PRO A 13 -27.92 -3.24 -1.02
N PHE A 14 -26.69 -3.46 -0.52
CA PHE A 14 -26.33 -4.60 0.33
C PHE A 14 -25.50 -4.13 1.53
N LYS A 15 -25.90 -4.54 2.75
CA LYS A 15 -25.19 -4.20 3.99
C LYS A 15 -24.26 -5.34 4.38
N THR A 16 -23.01 -5.27 3.95
CA THR A 16 -21.93 -6.09 4.52
C THR A 16 -20.95 -5.17 5.25
N PRO A 17 -20.25 -5.67 6.29
CA PRO A 17 -19.25 -4.86 6.99
C PRO A 17 -18.15 -4.30 6.06
N LEU A 18 -17.83 -5.01 4.97
CA LEU A 18 -16.87 -4.55 3.97
C LEU A 18 -17.40 -3.33 3.21
N ILE A 19 -18.65 -3.40 2.75
CA ILE A 19 -19.29 -2.28 2.03
C ILE A 19 -19.40 -1.08 2.97
N GLU A 20 -19.83 -1.26 4.22
CA GLU A 20 -19.94 -0.17 5.19
C GLU A 20 -18.59 0.53 5.44
N ARG A 21 -17.50 -0.24 5.57
CA ARG A 21 -16.15 0.32 5.70
C ARG A 21 -15.71 1.06 4.44
N CYS A 22 -16.00 0.54 3.25
CA CYS A 22 -15.66 1.22 2.00
C CYS A 22 -16.46 2.52 1.82
N GLU A 23 -17.73 2.56 2.21
CA GLU A 23 -18.53 3.79 2.15
C GLU A 23 -18.02 4.85 3.15
N ALA A 24 -17.72 4.43 4.40
CA ALA A 24 -17.13 5.33 5.38
C ALA A 24 -15.77 5.89 4.92
N ALA A 25 -14.96 5.03 4.31
CA ALA A 25 -13.69 5.38 3.70
C ALA A 25 -13.82 6.42 2.58
N LEU A 26 -14.78 6.22 1.67
CA LEU A 26 -15.03 7.11 0.53
C LEU A 26 -15.59 8.48 0.94
N ALA A 27 -16.23 8.57 2.10
CA ALA A 27 -16.71 9.84 2.66
C ALA A 27 -15.59 10.73 3.23
N LEU A 28 -14.39 10.18 3.46
CA LEU A 28 -13.24 10.97 3.91
C LEU A 28 -12.66 11.81 2.75
N PRO A 29 -12.31 13.09 2.98
CA PRO A 29 -11.55 13.88 2.02
C PRO A 29 -10.24 13.17 1.63
N LEU A 30 -9.81 13.30 0.37
CA LEU A 30 -8.60 12.62 -0.11
C LEU A 30 -7.35 12.85 0.77
N LYS A 31 -7.19 14.08 1.26
CA LYS A 31 -6.09 14.47 2.16
C LYS A 31 -6.14 13.86 3.57
N ASP A 32 -7.31 13.37 3.98
CA ASP A 32 -7.57 12.81 5.30
C ASP A 32 -7.66 11.27 5.23
N GLN A 33 -7.36 10.68 4.06
CA GLN A 33 -7.30 9.23 3.86
C GLN A 33 -6.11 8.65 4.63
N THR A 34 -6.38 7.64 5.46
CA THR A 34 -5.34 6.90 6.19
C THR A 34 -4.76 5.77 5.33
N VAL A 35 -3.61 5.21 5.73
CA VAL A 35 -3.01 4.02 5.11
C VAL A 35 -4.02 2.88 5.02
N GLU A 36 -4.71 2.61 6.13
CA GLU A 36 -5.78 1.62 6.24
C GLU A 36 -6.90 1.86 5.20
N THR A 37 -7.33 3.11 5.07
CA THR A 37 -8.42 3.47 4.18
C THR A 37 -8.01 3.33 2.70
N MET A 38 -6.80 3.79 2.35
CA MET A 38 -6.23 3.62 1.01
C MET A 38 -6.05 2.15 0.67
N ARG A 39 -5.45 1.37 1.57
CA ARG A 39 -5.25 -0.08 1.42
C ARG A 39 -6.58 -0.80 1.20
N LEU A 40 -7.64 -0.42 1.92
CA LEU A 40 -8.98 -0.98 1.77
C LEU A 40 -9.53 -0.74 0.38
N LEU A 41 -9.61 0.53 -0.02
CA LEU A 41 -10.23 0.92 -1.27
C LEU A 41 -9.45 0.43 -2.49
N LEU A 42 -8.12 0.53 -2.48
CA LEU A 42 -7.25 -0.02 -3.53
C LEU A 42 -7.39 -1.55 -3.62
N GLY A 43 -7.47 -2.24 -2.49
CA GLY A 43 -7.70 -3.69 -2.44
C GLY A 43 -9.06 -4.11 -3.00
N GLN A 44 -10.04 -3.21 -3.03
CA GLN A 44 -11.34 -3.40 -3.68
C GLN A 44 -11.38 -2.88 -5.13
N GLY A 45 -10.29 -2.27 -5.62
CA GLY A 45 -10.24 -1.64 -6.95
C GLY A 45 -11.09 -0.37 -7.06
N ILE A 46 -11.32 0.34 -5.96
CA ILE A 46 -12.16 1.54 -5.91
C ILE A 46 -11.28 2.79 -5.95
N ALA A 47 -11.67 3.77 -6.78
CA ALA A 47 -11.05 5.10 -6.86
C ALA A 47 -9.51 5.09 -7.05
N ILE A 48 -9.01 4.11 -7.81
CA ILE A 48 -7.58 3.83 -7.97
C ILE A 48 -6.82 5.10 -8.41
N ASP A 49 -7.32 5.82 -9.42
CA ASP A 49 -6.68 7.02 -9.96
C ASP A 49 -6.50 8.15 -8.95
N MET A 50 -7.39 8.22 -7.95
CA MET A 50 -7.33 9.26 -6.93
C MET A 50 -6.42 8.85 -5.77
N LEU A 51 -6.38 7.57 -5.44
CA LEU A 51 -5.71 7.05 -4.24
C LEU A 51 -4.28 6.59 -4.49
N LEU A 52 -4.01 5.99 -5.65
CA LEU A 52 -2.71 5.40 -5.93
C LEU A 52 -1.55 6.41 -5.86
N PRO A 53 -1.66 7.65 -6.37
CA PRO A 53 -0.57 8.62 -6.23
C PRO A 53 -0.17 8.87 -4.77
N GLY A 54 -1.16 9.06 -3.88
CA GLY A 54 -0.91 9.25 -2.45
C GLY A 54 -0.40 7.99 -1.74
N ALA A 55 -0.88 6.81 -2.16
CA ALA A 55 -0.33 5.54 -1.66
C ALA A 55 1.14 5.36 -2.06
N LEU A 56 1.53 5.75 -3.28
CA LEU A 56 2.93 5.72 -3.72
C LEU A 56 3.78 6.73 -2.94
N ASP A 57 3.27 7.93 -2.64
CA ASP A 57 3.96 8.90 -1.76
C ASP A 57 4.26 8.29 -0.37
N ILE A 58 3.31 7.54 0.19
CA ILE A 58 3.49 6.84 1.47
C ILE A 58 4.54 5.73 1.34
N LEU A 59 4.46 4.91 0.28
CA LEU A 59 5.36 3.77 0.08
C LEU A 59 6.81 4.19 -0.23
N GLU A 60 7.03 5.37 -0.78
CA GLU A 60 8.37 5.96 -0.93
C GLU A 60 9.00 6.30 0.42
N LEU A 61 8.19 6.72 1.40
CA LEU A 61 8.64 7.03 2.76
C LEU A 61 8.79 5.76 3.60
N ASP A 62 7.82 4.86 3.52
CA ASP A 62 7.79 3.60 4.24
C ASP A 62 7.10 2.51 3.39
N ILE A 63 7.92 1.66 2.77
CA ILE A 63 7.44 0.55 1.94
C ILE A 63 6.72 -0.53 2.75
N LEU A 64 6.95 -0.59 4.07
CA LEU A 64 6.29 -1.52 4.99
C LEU A 64 5.11 -0.88 5.73
N ALA A 65 4.63 0.28 5.27
CA ALA A 65 3.44 0.94 5.80
C ALA A 65 2.27 -0.05 5.97
N SER A 66 1.68 -0.04 7.17
CA SER A 66 0.63 -0.97 7.60
C SER A 66 -0.73 -0.28 7.66
N GLY A 67 -1.72 -0.91 7.03
CA GLY A 67 -3.15 -0.63 7.13
C GLY A 67 -3.83 -1.77 7.88
N ASP A 68 -3.49 -1.95 9.15
CA ASP A 68 -4.21 -2.80 10.10
C ASP A 68 -4.32 -4.31 9.79
N LEU A 69 -3.67 -4.84 8.73
CA LEU A 69 -3.57 -6.28 8.49
C LEU A 69 -2.18 -6.81 8.83
N TYR A 70 -1.15 -6.25 8.19
CA TYR A 70 0.25 -6.62 8.38
C TYR A 70 1.18 -5.55 7.78
N GLU A 71 2.45 -5.55 8.18
CA GLU A 71 3.47 -4.65 7.62
C GLU A 71 3.63 -4.86 6.10
N GLY A 72 3.43 -3.80 5.31
CA GLY A 72 3.47 -3.85 3.85
C GLY A 72 2.16 -4.26 3.17
N ASP A 73 1.04 -4.30 3.89
CA ASP A 73 -0.26 -4.63 3.29
C ASP A 73 -0.75 -3.57 2.28
N LEU A 74 -0.39 -2.29 2.44
CA LEU A 74 -0.66 -1.23 1.45
C LEU A 74 0.05 -1.55 0.14
N LEU A 75 1.35 -1.90 0.22
CA LEU A 75 2.13 -2.32 -0.94
C LEU A 75 1.47 -3.53 -1.61
N ALA A 76 1.04 -4.52 -0.83
CA ALA A 76 0.38 -5.71 -1.36
C ALA A 76 -0.96 -5.38 -2.05
N SER A 77 -1.72 -4.40 -1.57
CA SER A 77 -2.92 -3.91 -2.27
C SER A 77 -2.55 -3.23 -3.60
N CYS A 78 -1.51 -2.39 -3.63
CA CYS A 78 -1.04 -1.74 -4.85
C CYS A 78 -0.58 -2.77 -5.90
N GLN A 79 0.28 -3.72 -5.54
CA GLN A 79 0.79 -4.73 -6.49
C GLN A 79 -0.30 -5.59 -7.13
N ARG A 80 -1.44 -5.76 -6.45
CA ARG A 80 -2.57 -6.58 -6.92
C ARG A 80 -3.54 -5.82 -7.83
N LEU A 81 -3.28 -4.56 -8.13
CA LEU A 81 -4.11 -3.79 -9.06
C LEU A 81 -4.15 -4.46 -10.46
N PRO A 82 -5.26 -4.33 -11.19
CA PRO A 82 -5.43 -5.01 -12.47
C PRO A 82 -4.36 -4.62 -13.50
N ALA A 83 -3.91 -5.59 -14.30
CA ALA A 83 -2.95 -5.33 -15.38
C ALA A 83 -3.45 -4.31 -16.43
N SER A 84 -4.77 -4.13 -16.58
CA SER A 84 -5.34 -3.06 -17.42
C SER A 84 -4.95 -1.68 -16.91
N TYR A 85 -5.06 -1.45 -15.60
CA TYR A 85 -4.69 -0.20 -14.95
C TYR A 85 -3.22 0.16 -15.24
N TRP A 86 -2.31 -0.79 -15.04
CA TRP A 86 -0.89 -0.56 -15.27
C TRP A 86 -0.53 -0.26 -16.73
N ARG A 87 -1.26 -0.83 -17.69
CA ARG A 87 -1.06 -0.52 -19.11
C ARG A 87 -1.53 0.90 -19.46
N GLU A 88 -2.56 1.39 -18.79
CA GLU A 88 -3.10 2.73 -18.96
C GLU A 88 -2.26 3.80 -18.24
N HIS A 89 -1.60 3.42 -17.13
CA HIS A 89 -0.78 4.31 -16.28
C HIS A 89 0.66 3.79 -16.12
N PRO A 90 1.47 3.79 -17.20
CA PRO A 90 2.83 3.28 -17.17
C PRO A 90 3.77 4.07 -16.24
N ASP A 91 3.48 5.35 -16.01
CA ASP A 91 4.20 6.21 -15.07
C ASP A 91 4.03 5.74 -13.62
N HIS A 92 2.80 5.37 -13.22
CA HIS A 92 2.54 4.78 -11.91
C HIS A 92 3.26 3.43 -11.74
N TRP A 93 3.30 2.62 -12.80
CA TRP A 93 4.06 1.35 -12.79
C TRP A 93 5.55 1.58 -12.57
N VAL A 94 6.16 2.48 -13.33
CA VAL A 94 7.58 2.82 -13.19
C VAL A 94 7.89 3.31 -11.79
N ARG A 95 7.02 4.13 -11.20
CA ARG A 95 7.18 4.62 -9.83
C ARG A 95 7.15 3.47 -8.81
N LEU A 96 6.19 2.56 -8.90
CA LEU A 96 6.12 1.40 -8.02
C LEU A 96 7.32 0.45 -8.18
N ASP A 97 7.75 0.20 -9.42
CA ASP A 97 8.94 -0.62 -9.73
C ASP A 97 10.21 0.01 -9.14
N SER A 98 10.35 1.33 -9.18
CA SER A 98 11.47 2.03 -8.55
C SER A 98 11.49 1.82 -7.03
N ILE A 99 10.35 1.96 -6.36
CA ILE A 99 10.23 1.75 -4.91
C ILE A 99 10.65 0.32 -4.53
N LEU A 100 10.19 -0.67 -5.30
CA LEU A 100 10.53 -2.08 -5.08
C LEU A 100 12.03 -2.34 -5.24
N ARG A 101 12.64 -1.83 -6.31
CA ARG A 101 14.09 -1.97 -6.56
C ARG A 101 14.93 -1.30 -5.48
N ASP A 102 14.51 -0.13 -5.00
CA ASP A 102 15.20 0.57 -3.92
C ASP A 102 15.13 -0.23 -2.60
N PHE A 103 14.01 -0.92 -2.35
CA PHE A 103 13.90 -1.80 -1.20
C PHE A 103 14.75 -3.07 -1.35
N ASP A 104 14.79 -3.69 -2.52
CA ASP A 104 15.67 -4.84 -2.77
C ASP A 104 17.14 -4.49 -2.50
N GLN A 105 17.59 -3.31 -2.93
CA GLN A 105 18.95 -2.84 -2.64
C GLN A 105 19.21 -2.66 -1.14
N LYS A 106 18.23 -2.12 -0.39
CA LYS A 106 18.32 -1.98 1.07
C LYS A 106 18.40 -3.35 1.75
N VAL A 107 17.57 -4.31 1.32
CA VAL A 107 17.57 -5.68 1.82
C VAL A 107 18.92 -6.36 1.54
N ASP A 108 19.46 -6.20 0.35
CA ASP A 108 20.78 -6.72 -0.02
C ASP A 108 21.88 -6.14 0.88
N GLN A 109 21.83 -4.84 1.18
CA GLN A 109 22.79 -4.21 2.08
C GLN A 109 22.70 -4.77 3.50
N VAL A 110 21.48 -4.91 4.04
CA VAL A 110 21.25 -5.53 5.36
C VAL A 110 21.76 -6.96 5.38
N ASN A 111 21.54 -7.73 4.32
CA ASN A 111 21.98 -9.12 4.24
C ASN A 111 23.51 -9.24 4.18
N LYS A 112 24.21 -8.31 3.51
CA LYS A 112 25.69 -8.25 3.53
C LYS A 112 26.22 -8.05 4.94
N GLU A 113 25.64 -7.12 5.69
CA GLU A 113 26.04 -6.84 7.07
C GLU A 113 25.68 -8.00 8.03
N ARG A 114 24.51 -8.62 7.81
CA ARG A 114 24.04 -9.79 8.57
C ARG A 114 25.04 -10.94 8.52
N ALA A 115 25.70 -11.17 7.38
CA ALA A 115 26.71 -12.23 7.26
C ALA A 115 27.86 -12.03 8.26
N GLY A 116 28.35 -10.79 8.42
CA GLY A 116 29.38 -10.46 9.40
C GLY A 116 28.89 -10.60 10.84
N PHE A 117 27.65 -10.19 11.13
CA PHE A 117 27.02 -10.39 12.44
C PHE A 117 26.92 -11.88 12.79
N MET A 118 26.48 -12.72 11.85
CA MET A 118 26.37 -14.17 12.03
C MET A 118 27.73 -14.86 12.19
N ALA A 119 28.77 -14.41 11.48
CA ALA A 119 30.12 -14.94 11.62
C ALA A 119 30.70 -14.72 13.03
N ASN A 120 30.26 -13.66 13.72
CA ASN A 120 30.67 -13.33 15.09
C ASN A 120 29.71 -13.88 16.16
N ASN A 121 28.88 -14.88 15.83
CA ASN A 121 27.89 -15.43 16.75
C ASN A 121 28.57 -16.01 18.02
N PRO A 122 28.37 -15.41 19.21
CA PRO A 122 29.01 -15.86 20.45
C PRO A 122 28.45 -17.19 20.96
N PHE A 123 27.33 -17.67 20.42
CA PHE A 123 26.68 -18.93 20.80
C PHE A 123 27.11 -20.11 19.91
N GLY A 124 27.97 -19.90 18.90
CA GLY A 124 28.39 -20.93 17.94
C GLY A 124 27.25 -21.45 17.06
N ALA A 125 27.39 -22.64 16.46
CA ALA A 125 26.34 -23.27 15.63
C ALA A 125 25.14 -23.83 16.43
N LYS A 126 25.02 -23.46 17.72
CA LYS A 126 23.97 -23.95 18.63
C LYS A 126 22.87 -22.91 18.81
N LEU A 127 22.11 -22.68 17.75
CA LEU A 127 20.72 -22.24 17.80
C LEU A 127 19.93 -23.03 16.77
#